data_AF-W6TV28-F1
#
_entry.id   AF-W6TV28-F1
#
_cell.length_a   1.000
_cell.length_b   1.000
_cell.length_c   1.000
_cell.angle_alpha   90.00
_cell.angle_beta   90.00
_cell.angle_gamma   90.00
#
_symmetry.space_group_name_H-M   'P 1'
#
loop_
_entity.id
_entity.type
_entity.pdbx_description
1 polymer ?
#
loop_
_entity_poly.entity_id
_entity_poly.type
_entity_poly.pdbx_seq_one_letter_code
_entity_poly.pdbx_strand_id
1 'polypeptide(L)'
;MKLVSYKTEDREHLGVFVNGHIYNLNSCDKQLPDEMNAFLQGGEVLMERAKKVDTQIKSGELSPKQEAFFELLAPVPHPTSCRDGYAFRQHVAAARRNRKVDMIAEFDQYPIFYFTNHNAIQGPGEIECMPDHFQKLDFELEVAIVIGKKGRNITAAEADDYIAGFTIMNDMSARTLQMEEMLLNLGPAKGKDFSTVIGPWLVTPDELLAYKTSAKSGHTGNAYNLEMTCTVNGKQVSAGNMADMDWTFAEIIERCAYGVDILPGDVIGSGTVGTGCFLELNGTGLLNDPNFNPQWLQDGDVVEMEITGLGHLSNTIKKIDTDFSILALKKK
;
A
#
# COMPACT_ATOMS: atom_id res chain seq x y z
N MET A 1 -6.80 4.15 16.51
CA MET A 1 -6.56 2.72 16.80
C MET A 1 -5.83 2.02 15.64
N LYS A 2 -5.33 0.79 15.87
CA LYS A 2 -4.67 -0.05 14.86
C LYS A 2 -5.46 -1.35 14.65
N LEU A 3 -6.07 -1.52 13.49
CA LEU A 3 -6.88 -2.68 13.14
C LEU A 3 -6.05 -3.72 12.37
N VAL A 4 -6.28 -5.00 12.66
CA VAL A 4 -5.58 -6.13 12.03
C VAL A 4 -6.58 -7.15 11.51
N SER A 5 -6.23 -7.79 10.40
CA SER A 5 -6.82 -9.06 10.00
C SER A 5 -5.83 -10.17 10.24
N TYR A 6 -6.29 -11.26 10.82
CA TYR A 6 -5.45 -12.41 11.12
C TYR A 6 -6.24 -13.70 10.96
N LYS A 7 -5.53 -14.81 10.77
CA LYS A 7 -6.11 -16.15 10.65
C LYS A 7 -5.81 -16.97 11.89
N THR A 8 -6.79 -17.70 12.39
CA THR A 8 -6.56 -18.84 13.29
C THR A 8 -7.08 -20.10 12.61
N GLU A 9 -6.23 -21.11 12.46
CA GLU A 9 -6.53 -22.30 11.64
C GLU A 9 -6.98 -21.90 10.23
N ASP A 10 -8.28 -22.05 9.93
CA ASP A 10 -8.90 -21.73 8.64
C ASP A 10 -9.92 -20.56 8.68
N ARG A 11 -9.94 -19.78 9.77
CA ARG A 11 -10.87 -18.65 9.93
C ARG A 11 -10.14 -17.33 10.01
N GLU A 12 -10.63 -16.36 9.24
CA GLU A 12 -10.19 -14.97 9.33
C GLU A 12 -10.93 -14.25 10.45
N HIS A 13 -10.22 -13.34 11.09
CA HIS A 13 -10.68 -12.58 12.23
C HIS A 13 -10.27 -11.11 12.10
N LEU A 14 -11.09 -10.25 12.67
CA LEU A 14 -10.83 -8.84 12.86
C LEU A 14 -10.37 -8.61 14.30
N GLY A 15 -9.24 -7.94 14.45
CA GLY A 15 -8.68 -7.59 15.74
C GLY A 15 -8.25 -6.14 15.84
N VAL A 16 -7.92 -5.75 17.06
CA VAL A 16 -7.24 -4.50 17.38
C VAL A 16 -5.88 -4.80 18.00
N PHE A 17 -4.85 -4.08 17.55
CA PHE A 17 -3.49 -4.18 18.10
C PHE A 17 -3.27 -3.12 19.18
N VAL A 18 -3.05 -3.58 20.42
CA VAL A 18 -2.81 -2.71 21.58
C VAL A 18 -1.63 -3.25 22.38
N ASN A 19 -0.62 -2.39 22.64
CA ASN A 19 0.53 -2.68 23.49
C ASN A 19 1.26 -4.00 23.16
N GLY A 20 1.46 -4.32 21.89
CA GLY A 20 2.18 -5.53 21.46
C GLY A 20 1.31 -6.78 21.31
N HIS A 21 0.00 -6.68 21.53
CA HIS A 21 -0.91 -7.81 21.50
C HIS A 21 -2.10 -7.57 20.58
N ILE A 22 -2.65 -8.64 20.00
CA ILE A 22 -3.88 -8.62 19.21
C ILE A 22 -5.03 -9.12 20.09
N TYR A 23 -6.16 -8.42 19.99
CA TYR A 23 -7.42 -8.78 20.66
C TYR A 23 -8.53 -8.90 19.61
N ASN A 24 -9.25 -10.02 19.61
CA ASN A 24 -10.39 -10.24 18.70
C ASN A 24 -11.53 -9.25 19.00
N LEU A 25 -11.92 -8.43 18.02
CA LEU A 25 -12.93 -7.38 18.22
C LEU A 25 -14.33 -7.97 18.42
N ASN A 26 -14.71 -9.02 17.68
CA ASN A 26 -16.01 -9.70 17.85
C ASN A 26 -16.19 -10.32 19.25
N SER A 27 -15.09 -10.79 19.86
CA SER A 27 -15.08 -11.35 21.20
C SER A 27 -15.23 -10.29 22.28
N CYS A 28 -14.79 -9.06 21.99
CA CYS A 28 -14.97 -7.90 22.85
C CYS A 28 -16.37 -7.28 22.75
N ASP A 29 -16.93 -7.15 21.55
CA ASP A 29 -18.30 -6.72 21.29
C ASP A 29 -18.92 -7.58 20.17
N LYS A 30 -19.94 -8.38 20.49
CA LYS A 30 -20.61 -9.29 19.53
C LYS A 30 -21.37 -8.59 18.41
N GLN A 31 -21.52 -7.26 18.49
CA GLN A 31 -22.09 -6.45 17.40
C GLN A 31 -21.04 -6.07 16.34
N LEU A 32 -19.75 -6.21 16.65
CA LEU A 32 -18.69 -6.08 15.66
C LEU A 32 -18.59 -7.40 14.88
N PRO A 33 -18.60 -7.37 13.54
CA PRO A 33 -18.37 -8.56 12.74
C PRO A 33 -16.92 -9.03 12.92
N ASP A 34 -16.69 -10.29 12.61
CA ASP A 34 -15.37 -10.91 12.75
C ASP A 34 -14.51 -10.78 11.49
N GLU A 35 -15.03 -10.17 10.42
CA GLU A 35 -14.30 -9.98 9.16
C GLU A 35 -14.15 -8.48 8.83
N MET A 36 -12.98 -8.08 8.33
CA MET A 36 -12.66 -6.67 8.04
C MET A 36 -13.64 -6.04 7.05
N ASN A 37 -14.00 -6.74 5.97
CA ASN A 37 -14.90 -6.18 4.97
C ASN A 37 -16.29 -5.91 5.53
N ALA A 38 -16.85 -6.87 6.28
CA ALA A 38 -18.13 -6.67 6.94
C ALA A 38 -18.08 -5.50 7.94
N PHE A 39 -16.95 -5.31 8.62
CA PHE A 39 -16.72 -4.18 9.51
C PHE A 39 -16.71 -2.85 8.76
N LEU A 40 -15.93 -2.72 7.69
CA LEU A 40 -15.86 -1.51 6.88
C LEU A 40 -17.21 -1.17 6.25
N GLN A 41 -17.98 -2.17 5.82
CA GLN A 41 -19.33 -1.98 5.28
C GLN A 41 -20.34 -1.48 6.34
N GLY A 42 -20.11 -1.73 7.63
CA GLY A 42 -20.92 -1.14 8.71
C GLY A 42 -20.56 0.31 9.04
N GLY A 43 -19.52 0.86 8.41
CA GLY A 43 -19.18 2.28 8.41
C GLY A 43 -18.92 2.86 9.80
N GLU A 44 -19.31 4.12 9.98
CA GLU A 44 -19.02 4.92 11.17
C GLU A 44 -19.55 4.29 12.47
N VAL A 45 -20.72 3.65 12.43
CA VAL A 45 -21.32 3.03 13.62
C VAL A 45 -20.44 1.91 14.18
N LEU A 46 -19.89 1.05 13.32
CA LEU A 46 -18.99 -0.01 13.75
C LEU A 46 -17.61 0.54 14.10
N MET A 47 -17.13 1.53 13.35
CA MET A 47 -15.86 2.21 13.65
C MET A 47 -15.85 2.80 15.07
N GLU A 48 -16.90 3.50 15.47
CA GLU A 48 -17.01 4.07 16.82
C GLU A 48 -17.12 3.00 17.91
N ARG A 49 -17.77 1.87 17.64
CA ARG A 49 -17.77 0.71 18.55
C ARG A 49 -16.38 0.13 18.74
N ALA A 50 -15.64 -0.07 17.65
CA ALA A 50 -14.28 -0.59 17.72
C ALA A 50 -13.34 0.38 18.46
N LYS A 51 -13.45 1.71 18.22
CA LYS A 51 -12.72 2.73 18.99
C LYS A 51 -13.03 2.70 20.49
N LYS A 52 -14.29 2.45 20.86
CA LYS A 52 -14.67 2.26 22.26
C LYS A 52 -13.97 1.04 22.87
N VAL A 53 -13.98 -0.10 22.17
CA VAL A 53 -13.26 -1.31 22.61
C VAL A 53 -11.75 -1.03 22.75
N ASP A 54 -11.12 -0.41 21.77
CA ASP A 54 -9.70 0.00 21.81
C ASP A 54 -9.41 0.87 23.04
N THR A 55 -10.24 1.88 23.30
CA THR A 55 -10.10 2.78 24.45
C THR A 55 -10.25 2.03 25.77
N GLN A 56 -11.22 1.13 25.89
CA GLN A 56 -11.46 0.34 27.09
C GLN A 56 -10.31 -0.66 27.37
N ILE A 57 -9.70 -1.22 26.32
CA ILE A 57 -8.50 -2.07 26.47
C ILE A 57 -7.31 -1.21 26.92
N LYS A 58 -7.07 -0.06 26.26
CA LYS A 58 -5.98 0.86 26.60
C LYS A 58 -6.09 1.42 28.04
N SER A 59 -7.32 1.65 28.53
CA SER A 59 -7.57 2.15 29.89
C SER A 59 -7.56 1.06 30.97
N GLY A 60 -7.61 -0.22 30.57
CA GLY A 60 -7.75 -1.36 31.48
C GLY A 60 -9.17 -1.63 31.97
N GLU A 61 -10.18 -0.89 31.48
CA GLU A 61 -11.60 -1.16 31.75
C GLU A 61 -12.05 -2.51 31.18
N LEU A 62 -11.49 -2.90 30.04
CA LEU A 62 -11.66 -4.21 29.41
C LEU A 62 -10.34 -4.97 29.39
N SER A 63 -10.33 -6.22 29.83
CA SER A 63 -9.17 -7.12 29.79
C SER A 63 -9.50 -8.38 28.99
N PRO A 64 -9.59 -8.29 27.65
CA PRO A 64 -9.92 -9.44 26.82
C PRO A 64 -8.73 -10.39 26.73
N LYS A 65 -9.02 -11.62 26.31
CA LYS A 65 -7.98 -12.61 26.03
C LYS A 65 -7.14 -12.15 24.83
N GLN A 66 -5.82 -12.23 24.98
CA GLN A 66 -4.87 -11.98 23.90
C GLN A 66 -4.85 -13.18 22.94
N GLU A 67 -4.76 -12.91 21.65
CA GLU A 67 -4.48 -13.95 20.65
C GLU A 67 -3.00 -14.28 20.65
N ALA A 68 -2.69 -15.58 20.76
CA ALA A 68 -1.31 -16.07 20.90
C ALA A 68 -0.81 -16.86 19.68
N PHE A 69 -1.72 -17.50 18.94
CA PHE A 69 -1.39 -18.34 17.79
C PHE A 69 -2.21 -17.87 16.60
N PHE A 70 -1.59 -17.09 15.73
CA PHE A 70 -2.23 -16.51 14.57
C PHE A 70 -1.23 -16.33 13.43
N GLU A 71 -1.76 -16.23 12.22
CA GLU A 71 -1.07 -15.72 11.05
C GLU A 71 -1.61 -14.32 10.74
N LEU A 72 -0.73 -13.33 10.60
CA LEU A 72 -1.15 -11.97 10.26
C LEU A 72 -1.42 -11.89 8.76
N LEU A 73 -2.57 -11.32 8.38
CA LEU A 73 -2.94 -11.12 6.98
C LEU A 73 -2.71 -9.67 6.58
N ALA A 74 -2.93 -9.35 5.30
CA ALA A 74 -3.18 -7.98 4.88
C ALA A 74 -4.32 -7.39 5.73
N PRO A 75 -4.23 -6.13 6.20
CA PRO A 75 -5.28 -5.55 7.03
C PRO A 75 -6.63 -5.46 6.32
N VAL A 76 -6.66 -5.44 4.98
CA VAL A 76 -7.87 -5.63 4.18
C VAL A 76 -7.58 -6.76 3.19
N PRO A 77 -7.85 -8.03 3.55
CA PRO A 77 -7.39 -9.17 2.76
C PRO A 77 -8.15 -9.36 1.45
N HIS A 78 -9.40 -8.88 1.39
CA HIS A 78 -10.29 -9.06 0.23
C HIS A 78 -10.87 -7.73 -0.28
N PRO A 79 -10.06 -6.74 -0.67
CA PRO A 79 -10.58 -5.43 -1.03
C PRO A 79 -11.47 -5.52 -2.29
N THR A 80 -12.47 -4.66 -2.38
CA THR A 80 -13.42 -4.63 -3.52
C THR A 80 -12.82 -4.02 -4.79
N SER A 81 -11.76 -3.25 -4.63
CA SER A 81 -10.95 -2.65 -5.69
C SER A 81 -9.57 -2.33 -5.14
N CYS A 82 -8.56 -2.36 -6.00
CA CYS A 82 -7.24 -1.82 -5.71
C CYS A 82 -6.85 -0.87 -6.83
N ARG A 83 -6.54 0.37 -6.47
CA ARG A 83 -6.12 1.43 -7.38
C ARG A 83 -4.82 1.97 -6.86
N ASP A 84 -3.99 2.45 -7.77
CA ASP A 84 -2.73 3.03 -7.37
C ASP A 84 -2.48 4.35 -8.10
N GLY A 85 -2.15 5.35 -7.29
CA GLY A 85 -1.92 6.72 -7.71
C GLY A 85 -0.53 6.93 -8.31
N TYR A 86 -0.26 8.16 -8.68
CA TYR A 86 1.07 8.56 -9.17
C TYR A 86 1.43 9.92 -8.57
N ALA A 87 1.45 10.00 -7.24
CA ALA A 87 1.40 11.26 -6.51
C ALA A 87 2.75 11.93 -6.28
N PHE A 88 3.86 11.21 -6.37
CA PHE A 88 5.20 11.74 -6.08
C PHE A 88 5.92 12.19 -7.36
N ARG A 89 6.04 13.51 -7.57
CA ARG A 89 6.68 14.06 -8.78
C ARG A 89 8.11 13.58 -8.97
N GLN A 90 8.88 13.46 -7.89
CA GLN A 90 10.26 13.00 -7.95
C GLN A 90 10.36 11.62 -8.60
N HIS A 91 9.50 10.69 -8.19
CA HIS A 91 9.46 9.33 -8.75
C HIS A 91 9.16 9.36 -10.25
N VAL A 92 8.16 10.14 -10.65
CA VAL A 92 7.80 10.30 -12.07
C VAL A 92 8.95 10.89 -12.88
N ALA A 93 9.56 11.96 -12.37
CA ALA A 93 10.68 12.63 -13.02
C ALA A 93 11.88 11.68 -13.17
N ALA A 94 12.20 10.89 -12.14
CA ALA A 94 13.28 9.91 -12.20
C ALA A 94 13.00 8.79 -13.22
N ALA A 95 11.81 8.20 -13.20
CA ALA A 95 11.42 7.15 -14.14
C ALA A 95 11.39 7.65 -15.60
N ARG A 96 11.00 8.91 -15.83
CA ARG A 96 11.00 9.55 -17.16
C ARG A 96 12.41 9.90 -17.63
N ARG A 97 13.24 10.44 -16.75
CA ARG A 97 14.66 10.70 -17.02
C ARG A 97 15.41 9.42 -17.42
N ASN A 98 15.14 8.29 -16.77
CA ASN A 98 15.74 6.99 -17.13
C ASN A 98 15.38 6.57 -18.57
N ARG A 99 14.23 7.04 -19.09
CA ARG A 99 13.77 6.87 -20.48
C ARG A 99 14.22 8.01 -21.41
N LYS A 100 15.01 8.97 -20.91
CA LYS A 100 15.50 10.16 -21.63
C LYS A 100 14.35 11.02 -22.20
N VAL A 101 13.26 11.13 -21.45
CA VAL A 101 12.13 12.02 -21.77
C VAL A 101 11.90 13.01 -20.65
N ASP A 102 11.51 14.23 -21.02
CA ASP A 102 11.21 15.30 -20.07
C ASP A 102 9.98 14.98 -19.22
N MET A 103 9.84 15.67 -18.09
CA MET A 103 8.64 15.61 -17.27
C MET A 103 7.41 15.97 -18.11
N ILE A 104 6.33 15.20 -17.93
CA ILE A 104 5.08 15.40 -18.66
C ILE A 104 4.22 16.43 -17.93
N ALA A 105 3.70 17.43 -18.66
CA ALA A 105 2.96 18.55 -18.08
C ALA A 105 1.64 18.11 -17.44
N GLU A 106 1.05 17.03 -17.96
CA GLU A 106 -0.22 16.45 -17.51
C GLU A 106 -0.16 15.96 -16.06
N PHE A 107 1.03 15.66 -15.54
CA PHE A 107 1.17 15.36 -14.12
C PHE A 107 0.66 16.51 -13.25
N ASP A 108 0.86 17.77 -13.66
CA ASP A 108 0.44 18.95 -12.89
C ASP A 108 -1.03 19.32 -13.11
N GLN A 109 -1.75 18.56 -13.93
CA GLN A 109 -3.15 18.85 -14.27
C GLN A 109 -4.15 18.02 -13.46
N TYR A 110 -3.82 16.76 -13.14
CA TYR A 110 -4.67 15.86 -12.38
C TYR A 110 -3.91 14.67 -11.78
N PRO A 111 -4.40 14.08 -10.67
CA PRO A 111 -3.83 12.88 -10.08
C PRO A 111 -4.21 11.65 -10.90
N ILE A 112 -3.33 11.20 -11.78
CA ILE A 112 -3.55 9.95 -12.52
C ILE A 112 -3.45 8.74 -11.57
N PHE A 113 -4.23 7.71 -11.87
CA PHE A 113 -4.18 6.41 -11.21
C PHE A 113 -4.41 5.29 -12.22
N TYR A 114 -4.11 4.06 -11.84
CA TYR A 114 -4.49 2.86 -12.58
C TYR A 114 -5.17 1.83 -11.67
N PHE A 115 -5.87 0.86 -12.27
CA PHE A 115 -6.42 -0.29 -11.53
C PHE A 115 -5.37 -1.40 -11.49
N THR A 116 -5.13 -1.94 -10.30
CA THR A 116 -4.37 -3.17 -10.12
C THR A 116 -5.27 -4.30 -9.60
N ASN A 117 -4.75 -5.52 -9.52
CA ASN A 117 -5.53 -6.68 -9.17
C ASN A 117 -5.74 -6.80 -7.65
N HIS A 118 -6.94 -6.45 -7.21
CA HIS A 118 -7.35 -6.60 -5.82
C HIS A 118 -7.31 -8.06 -5.31
N ASN A 119 -7.36 -9.06 -6.20
CA ASN A 119 -7.23 -10.47 -5.81
C ASN A 119 -5.76 -10.91 -5.59
N ALA A 120 -4.80 -10.02 -5.85
CA ALA A 120 -3.37 -10.27 -5.60
C ALA A 120 -2.88 -9.56 -4.33
N ILE A 121 -3.78 -9.12 -3.46
CA ILE A 121 -3.45 -8.48 -2.20
C ILE A 121 -2.88 -9.51 -1.23
N GLN A 122 -1.71 -9.19 -0.67
CA GLN A 122 -0.99 -10.05 0.26
C GLN A 122 -0.60 -9.25 1.51
N GLY A 123 -0.32 -9.98 2.60
CA GLY A 123 0.08 -9.41 3.88
C GLY A 123 1.58 -9.55 4.16
N PRO A 124 1.98 -9.31 5.42
CA PRO A 124 3.32 -9.64 5.90
C PRO A 124 3.67 -11.12 5.69
N GLY A 125 4.95 -11.44 5.50
CA GLY A 125 5.42 -12.83 5.34
C GLY A 125 5.97 -13.15 3.95
N GLU A 126 5.83 -14.40 3.51
CA GLU A 126 6.40 -14.87 2.25
C GLU A 126 5.58 -14.38 1.05
N ILE A 127 6.25 -13.84 0.02
CA ILE A 127 5.65 -13.36 -1.22
C ILE A 127 6.17 -14.21 -2.37
N GLU A 128 5.30 -15.06 -2.91
CA GLU A 128 5.63 -15.96 -4.00
C GLU A 128 5.62 -15.24 -5.36
N CYS A 129 6.68 -15.43 -6.13
CA CYS A 129 6.87 -14.82 -7.43
C CYS A 129 7.24 -15.86 -8.49
N MET A 130 6.68 -15.71 -9.69
CA MET A 130 7.03 -16.54 -10.84
C MET A 130 8.47 -16.28 -11.32
N PRO A 131 9.15 -17.29 -11.90
CA PRO A 131 10.53 -17.14 -12.38
C PRO A 131 10.77 -15.94 -13.32
N ASP A 132 9.84 -15.66 -14.24
CA ASP A 132 9.97 -14.54 -15.19
C ASP A 132 9.96 -13.16 -14.50
N HIS A 133 9.35 -13.04 -13.30
CA HIS A 133 9.36 -11.79 -12.55
C HIS A 133 10.79 -11.38 -12.15
N PHE A 134 11.63 -12.36 -11.80
CA PHE A 134 13.00 -12.14 -11.33
C PHE A 134 13.97 -11.61 -12.38
N GLN A 135 13.58 -11.49 -13.65
CA GLN A 135 14.43 -10.80 -14.63
C GLN A 135 14.74 -9.36 -14.20
N LYS A 136 13.74 -8.66 -13.63
CA LYS A 136 13.85 -7.33 -13.01
C LYS A 136 12.73 -7.15 -11.98
N LEU A 137 12.74 -7.96 -10.91
CA LEU A 137 11.79 -7.84 -9.81
C LEU A 137 12.17 -6.66 -8.91
N ASP A 138 11.19 -5.90 -8.49
CA ASP A 138 11.38 -4.64 -7.77
C ASP A 138 10.30 -4.47 -6.69
N PHE A 139 10.64 -3.70 -5.65
CA PHE A 139 9.69 -3.22 -4.65
C PHE A 139 9.25 -1.80 -5.01
N GLU A 140 8.13 -1.35 -4.49
CA GLU A 140 7.73 0.06 -4.52
C GLU A 140 7.20 0.48 -3.16
N LEU A 141 7.93 1.34 -2.45
CA LEU A 141 7.55 1.83 -1.12
C LEU A 141 6.45 2.90 -1.22
N GLU A 142 5.30 2.61 -0.62
CA GLU A 142 4.09 3.43 -0.71
C GLU A 142 3.31 3.53 0.60
N VAL A 143 2.42 4.51 0.65
CA VAL A 143 1.31 4.53 1.61
C VAL A 143 0.04 4.22 0.84
N ALA A 144 -0.89 3.48 1.45
CA ALA A 144 -2.23 3.31 0.93
C ALA A 144 -3.28 3.76 1.94
N ILE A 145 -4.40 4.25 1.42
CA ILE A 145 -5.62 4.46 2.20
C ILE A 145 -6.61 3.33 1.94
N VAL A 146 -7.50 3.13 2.90
CA VAL A 146 -8.69 2.28 2.76
C VAL A 146 -9.93 3.16 2.85
N ILE A 147 -10.85 3.02 1.91
CA ILE A 147 -12.12 3.73 1.93
C ILE A 147 -13.04 3.14 2.99
N GLY A 148 -13.68 3.99 3.79
CA GLY A 148 -14.62 3.61 4.85
C GLY A 148 -16.08 3.98 4.57
N LYS A 149 -16.33 4.74 3.50
CA LYS A 149 -17.68 5.20 3.13
C LYS A 149 -17.89 5.02 1.63
N LYS A 150 -19.08 4.56 1.24
CA LYS A 150 -19.49 4.57 -0.16
C LYS A 150 -19.65 6.01 -0.63
N GLY A 151 -19.14 6.34 -1.83
CA GLY A 151 -19.38 7.65 -2.42
C GLY A 151 -19.17 7.67 -3.94
N ARG A 152 -19.62 8.77 -4.56
CA ARG A 152 -19.56 9.02 -6.01
C ARG A 152 -19.48 10.52 -6.23
N ASN A 153 -18.65 10.97 -7.17
CA ASN A 153 -18.39 12.39 -7.45
C ASN A 153 -18.02 13.19 -6.19
N ILE A 154 -17.17 12.61 -5.35
CA ILE A 154 -16.71 13.20 -4.09
C ILE A 154 -15.77 14.35 -4.41
N THR A 155 -15.92 15.51 -3.76
CA THR A 155 -14.98 16.62 -3.94
C THR A 155 -13.73 16.42 -3.07
N ALA A 156 -12.58 16.94 -3.50
CA ALA A 156 -11.36 16.85 -2.69
C ALA A 156 -11.52 17.48 -1.29
N ALA A 157 -12.37 18.50 -1.15
CA ALA A 157 -12.65 19.14 0.14
C ALA A 157 -13.39 18.23 1.15
N GLU A 158 -14.11 17.20 0.68
CA GLU A 158 -14.88 16.26 1.50
C GLU A 158 -14.19 14.89 1.60
N ALA A 159 -13.23 14.61 0.72
CA ALA A 159 -12.68 13.28 0.51
C ALA A 159 -11.94 12.69 1.71
N ASP A 160 -11.33 13.51 2.56
CA ASP A 160 -10.66 13.03 3.77
C ASP A 160 -11.61 12.28 4.72
N ASP A 161 -12.91 12.65 4.75
CA ASP A 161 -13.92 12.01 5.59
C ASP A 161 -14.31 10.60 5.11
N TYR A 162 -13.84 10.19 3.93
CA TYR A 162 -14.06 8.87 3.35
C TYR A 162 -12.96 7.88 3.71
N ILE A 163 -11.86 8.32 4.32
CA ILE A 163 -10.72 7.47 4.67
C ILE A 163 -11.00 6.74 5.99
N ALA A 164 -11.06 5.40 5.96
CA ALA A 164 -11.12 4.56 7.16
C ALA A 164 -9.79 4.50 7.90
N GLY A 165 -8.68 4.49 7.15
CA GLY A 165 -7.34 4.44 7.70
C GLY A 165 -6.26 4.34 6.63
N PHE A 166 -5.03 4.26 7.11
CA PHE A 166 -3.79 4.23 6.33
C PHE A 166 -3.02 2.94 6.61
N THR A 167 -2.27 2.45 5.62
CA THR A 167 -1.38 1.29 5.75
C THR A 167 -0.16 1.45 4.86
N ILE A 168 0.90 0.68 5.10
CA ILE A 168 2.06 0.63 4.20
C ILE A 168 1.66 -0.22 3.01
N MET A 169 2.09 0.17 1.82
CA MET A 169 1.92 -0.61 0.59
C MET A 169 3.28 -0.87 -0.06
N ASN A 170 3.47 -2.10 -0.53
CA ASN A 170 4.55 -2.51 -1.42
C ASN A 170 3.95 -2.97 -2.75
N ASP A 171 4.05 -2.14 -3.80
CA ASP A 171 3.52 -2.47 -5.12
C ASP A 171 4.55 -3.23 -5.97
N MET A 172 4.61 -4.55 -5.77
CA MET A 172 5.62 -5.41 -6.38
C MET A 172 5.62 -5.28 -7.90
N SER A 173 6.81 -5.13 -8.47
CA SER A 173 6.95 -4.72 -9.86
C SER A 173 7.88 -5.65 -10.63
N ALA A 174 7.34 -6.37 -11.63
CA ALA A 174 8.11 -7.14 -12.59
C ALA A 174 8.45 -6.25 -13.80
N ARG A 175 9.54 -5.47 -13.69
CA ARG A 175 9.82 -4.36 -14.64
C ARG A 175 9.99 -4.81 -16.07
N THR A 176 10.51 -6.02 -16.32
CA THR A 176 10.61 -6.54 -17.69
C THR A 176 9.23 -6.67 -18.33
N LEU A 177 8.28 -7.33 -17.65
CA LEU A 177 6.90 -7.47 -18.14
C LEU A 177 6.21 -6.11 -18.24
N GLN A 178 6.39 -5.26 -17.22
CA GLN A 178 5.81 -3.91 -17.18
C GLN A 178 6.22 -3.09 -18.40
N MET A 179 7.53 -3.04 -18.72
CA MET A 179 8.05 -2.26 -19.84
C MET A 179 7.53 -2.76 -21.18
N GLU A 180 7.33 -4.07 -21.34
CA GLU A 180 6.81 -4.66 -22.57
C GLU A 180 5.35 -4.28 -22.82
N GLU A 181 4.51 -4.38 -21.79
CA GLU A 181 3.08 -4.08 -21.92
C GLU A 181 2.79 -2.59 -22.02
N MET A 182 3.58 -1.76 -21.33
CA MET A 182 3.42 -0.30 -21.41
C MET A 182 3.66 0.27 -22.81
N LEU A 183 4.36 -0.44 -23.71
CA LEU A 183 4.47 -0.05 -25.13
C LEU A 183 3.12 -0.04 -25.86
N LEU A 184 2.13 -0.78 -25.35
CA LEU A 184 0.78 -0.88 -25.93
C LEU A 184 -0.21 0.12 -25.31
N ASN A 185 0.24 0.99 -24.40
CA ASN A 185 -0.53 2.08 -23.79
C ASN A 185 -1.79 1.67 -23.01
N LEU A 186 -1.88 0.41 -22.54
CA LEU A 186 -2.98 -0.06 -21.67
C LEU A 186 -2.65 0.00 -20.17
N GLY A 187 -1.47 0.49 -19.80
CA GLY A 187 -1.00 0.57 -18.42
C GLY A 187 0.02 -0.52 -18.07
N PRO A 188 0.34 -0.67 -16.78
CA PRO A 188 1.44 -1.54 -16.34
C PRO A 188 1.06 -3.03 -16.23
N ALA A 189 -0.24 -3.34 -16.16
CA ALA A 189 -0.87 -4.67 -16.29
C ALA A 189 -0.06 -5.83 -15.64
N LYS A 190 0.47 -6.79 -16.41
CA LYS A 190 1.18 -7.98 -15.90
C LYS A 190 2.47 -7.68 -15.15
N GLY A 191 2.99 -6.45 -15.29
CA GLY A 191 4.10 -5.98 -14.49
C GLY A 191 3.75 -5.70 -13.02
N LYS A 192 2.46 -5.67 -12.66
CA LYS A 192 1.95 -5.19 -11.36
C LYS A 192 0.86 -6.07 -10.74
N ASP A 193 -0.02 -6.63 -11.56
CA ASP A 193 -1.24 -7.33 -11.12
C ASP A 193 -1.01 -8.69 -10.40
N PHE A 194 0.25 -9.06 -10.14
CA PHE A 194 0.61 -10.34 -9.54
C PHE A 194 0.78 -10.27 -8.03
N SER A 195 1.08 -9.10 -7.45
CA SER A 195 1.24 -8.95 -6.01
C SER A 195 1.23 -7.48 -5.59
N THR A 196 0.31 -7.12 -4.71
CA THR A 196 0.36 -5.86 -3.95
C THR A 196 0.34 -6.21 -2.48
N VAL A 197 1.35 -5.81 -1.72
CA VAL A 197 1.43 -6.14 -0.29
C VAL A 197 0.98 -4.95 0.54
N ILE A 198 0.13 -5.16 1.53
CA ILE A 198 -0.26 -4.12 2.48
C ILE A 198 -0.14 -4.59 3.94
N GLY A 199 0.21 -3.70 4.86
CA GLY A 199 0.29 -4.03 6.27
C GLY A 199 1.22 -3.13 7.10
N PRO A 200 1.59 -3.55 8.31
CA PRO A 200 1.08 -4.73 9.03
C PRO A 200 -0.34 -4.57 9.57
N TRP A 201 -0.86 -3.33 9.64
CA TRP A 201 -2.19 -3.01 10.15
C TRP A 201 -2.77 -1.78 9.43
N LEU A 202 -4.07 -1.56 9.63
CA LEU A 202 -4.78 -0.35 9.22
C LEU A 202 -4.81 0.64 10.40
N VAL A 203 -4.18 1.80 10.22
CA VAL A 203 -4.11 2.86 11.24
C VAL A 203 -5.19 3.90 10.98
N THR A 204 -6.04 4.18 11.98
CA THR A 204 -7.10 5.17 11.82
C THR A 204 -6.54 6.60 11.82
N PRO A 205 -7.19 7.57 11.14
CA PRO A 205 -6.66 8.93 10.98
C PRO A 205 -6.35 9.68 12.29
N ASP A 206 -7.08 9.38 13.37
CA ASP A 206 -6.87 9.98 14.70
C ASP A 206 -5.48 9.68 15.29
N GLU A 207 -4.88 8.53 14.97
CA GLU A 207 -3.53 8.16 15.44
C GLU A 207 -2.44 8.95 14.71
N LEU A 208 -2.77 9.57 13.56
CA LEU A 208 -1.82 10.32 12.74
C LEU A 208 -1.91 11.84 12.93
N LEU A 209 -2.79 12.33 13.83
CA LEU A 209 -3.01 13.77 14.02
C LEU A 209 -1.74 14.52 14.39
N ALA A 210 -0.85 13.91 15.17
CA ALA A 210 0.42 14.51 15.58
C ALA A 210 1.39 14.76 14.41
N TYR A 211 1.19 14.07 13.27
CA TYR A 211 2.02 14.18 12.08
C TYR A 211 1.39 15.02 10.98
N LYS A 212 0.17 15.53 11.20
CA LYS A 212 -0.56 16.31 10.20
C LYS A 212 0.23 17.57 9.84
N THR A 213 0.35 17.83 8.53
CA THR A 213 1.00 19.01 7.97
C THR A 213 0.10 19.64 6.90
N SER A 214 0.53 20.77 6.34
CA SER A 214 -0.18 21.43 5.25
C SER A 214 0.11 20.72 3.92
N ALA A 215 -0.92 20.56 3.09
CA ALA A 215 -0.73 20.21 1.69
C ALA A 215 0.12 21.28 0.98
N LYS A 216 0.78 20.88 -0.11
CA LYS A 216 1.54 21.82 -0.96
C LYS A 216 0.62 22.90 -1.51
N SER A 217 1.17 24.08 -1.79
CA SER A 217 0.41 25.22 -2.31
C SER A 217 -0.36 24.83 -3.58
N GLY A 218 -1.68 25.06 -3.59
CA GLY A 218 -2.54 24.72 -4.71
C GLY A 218 -3.22 23.34 -4.62
N HIS A 219 -2.88 22.54 -3.60
CA HIS A 219 -3.46 21.22 -3.37
C HIS A 219 -4.45 21.20 -2.21
N THR A 220 -5.46 20.33 -2.29
CA THR A 220 -6.56 20.23 -1.31
C THR A 220 -6.49 18.93 -0.53
N GLY A 221 -6.80 18.96 0.77
CA GLY A 221 -6.91 17.77 1.62
C GLY A 221 -5.79 17.66 2.65
N ASN A 222 -5.83 16.59 3.44
CA ASN A 222 -4.86 16.34 4.49
C ASN A 222 -3.52 15.88 3.92
N ALA A 223 -2.43 16.33 4.56
CA ALA A 223 -1.07 15.87 4.34
C ALA A 223 -0.45 15.46 5.68
N TYR A 224 0.55 14.58 5.62
CA TYR A 224 1.21 14.04 6.81
C TYR A 224 2.72 13.99 6.61
N ASN A 225 3.46 14.42 7.62
CA ASN A 225 4.92 14.28 7.68
C ASN A 225 5.26 12.90 8.26
N LEU A 226 5.22 11.88 7.41
CA LEU A 226 5.57 10.51 7.76
C LEU A 226 6.86 10.12 7.02
N GLU A 227 7.94 9.92 7.76
CA GLU A 227 9.18 9.36 7.21
C GLU A 227 8.91 7.95 6.67
N MET A 228 9.46 7.65 5.50
CA MET A 228 9.28 6.39 4.77
C MET A 228 10.66 5.80 4.44
N THR A 229 10.93 4.59 4.90
CA THR A 229 12.21 3.90 4.62
C THR A 229 11.95 2.50 4.09
N CYS A 230 12.90 1.99 3.29
CA CYS A 230 12.93 0.60 2.88
C CYS A 230 14.35 0.04 3.01
N THR A 231 14.47 -1.17 3.56
CA THR A 231 15.70 -1.95 3.57
C THR A 231 15.52 -3.24 2.78
N VAL A 232 16.59 -3.68 2.14
CA VAL A 232 16.66 -5.01 1.51
C VAL A 232 17.86 -5.74 2.11
N ASN A 233 17.61 -6.90 2.71
CA ASN A 233 18.60 -7.69 3.44
C ASN A 233 19.35 -6.87 4.52
N GLY A 234 18.60 -6.05 5.27
CA GLY A 234 19.13 -5.18 6.33
C GLY A 234 19.91 -3.97 5.86
N LYS A 235 20.02 -3.73 4.55
CA LYS A 235 20.63 -2.51 3.98
C LYS A 235 19.55 -1.54 3.56
N GLN A 236 19.53 -0.35 4.16
CA GLN A 236 18.64 0.72 3.72
C GLN A 236 18.94 1.13 2.27
N VAL A 237 17.92 1.09 1.43
CA VAL A 237 17.99 1.40 0.00
C VAL A 237 17.14 2.61 -0.38
N SER A 238 16.07 2.90 0.38
CA SER A 238 15.18 4.04 0.16
C SER A 238 15.03 4.88 1.42
N ALA A 239 14.87 6.19 1.22
CA ALA A 239 14.44 7.14 2.24
C ALA A 239 13.64 8.27 1.58
N GLY A 240 12.44 8.51 2.07
CA GLY A 240 11.56 9.57 1.58
C GLY A 240 10.54 9.97 2.65
N ASN A 241 9.54 10.75 2.26
CA ASN A 241 8.51 11.20 3.17
C ASN A 241 7.15 11.33 2.49
N MET A 242 6.07 10.99 3.18
CA MET A 242 4.71 11.17 2.66
C MET A 242 4.37 12.65 2.37
N ALA A 243 4.98 13.60 3.09
CA ALA A 243 4.81 15.04 2.83
C ALA A 243 5.35 15.48 1.46
N ASP A 244 6.16 14.63 0.80
CA ASP A 244 6.65 14.89 -0.55
C ASP A 244 5.62 14.55 -1.64
N MET A 245 4.45 14.01 -1.29
CA MET A 245 3.33 13.85 -2.22
C MET A 245 2.97 15.21 -2.84
N ASP A 246 2.81 15.26 -4.16
CA ASP A 246 2.28 16.43 -4.87
C ASP A 246 0.77 16.39 -4.87
N TRP A 247 0.18 15.26 -5.28
CA TRP A 247 -1.27 15.04 -5.20
C TRP A 247 -1.66 14.42 -3.86
N THR A 248 -2.62 15.01 -3.16
CA THR A 248 -3.10 14.43 -1.89
C THR A 248 -3.99 13.22 -2.15
N PHE A 249 -4.20 12.38 -1.13
CA PHE A 249 -5.22 11.33 -1.21
C PHE A 249 -6.63 11.87 -1.47
N ALA A 250 -6.95 13.06 -0.96
CA ALA A 250 -8.24 13.68 -1.17
C ALA A 250 -8.49 13.98 -2.67
N GLU A 251 -7.48 14.46 -3.39
CA GLU A 251 -7.55 14.71 -4.83
C GLU A 251 -7.56 13.39 -5.64
N ILE A 252 -6.80 12.37 -5.19
CA ILE A 252 -6.83 11.04 -5.81
C ILE A 252 -8.22 10.41 -5.66
N ILE A 253 -8.87 10.54 -4.48
CA ILE A 253 -10.24 10.07 -4.23
C ILE A 253 -11.23 10.80 -5.15
N GLU A 254 -11.16 12.13 -5.25
CA GLU A 254 -12.01 12.91 -6.15
C GLU A 254 -11.94 12.37 -7.58
N ARG A 255 -10.72 12.12 -8.06
CA ARG A 255 -10.48 11.55 -9.38
C ARG A 255 -10.99 10.11 -9.51
N CYS A 256 -10.80 9.29 -8.47
CA CYS A 256 -11.29 7.92 -8.41
C CYS A 256 -12.82 7.83 -8.40
N ALA A 257 -13.51 8.77 -7.77
CA ALA A 257 -14.95 8.77 -7.61
C ALA A 257 -15.70 9.47 -8.75
N TYR A 258 -14.99 10.10 -9.71
CA TYR A 258 -15.62 10.79 -10.82
C TYR A 258 -16.39 9.81 -11.73
N GLY A 259 -17.72 9.93 -11.73
CA GLY A 259 -18.61 9.12 -12.55
C GLY A 259 -18.72 7.65 -12.15
N VAL A 260 -18.17 7.24 -10.99
CA VAL A 260 -18.21 5.86 -10.50
C VAL A 260 -18.31 5.81 -8.97
N ASP A 261 -18.79 4.68 -8.44
CA ASP A 261 -18.83 4.48 -7.00
C ASP A 261 -17.45 4.02 -6.51
N ILE A 262 -17.02 4.53 -5.36
CA ILE A 262 -16.02 3.91 -4.50
C ILE A 262 -16.74 3.27 -3.32
N LEU A 263 -16.23 2.15 -2.82
CA LEU A 263 -16.89 1.32 -1.81
C LEU A 263 -16.01 1.20 -0.54
N PRO A 264 -16.63 1.02 0.64
CA PRO A 264 -15.88 0.65 1.83
C PRO A 264 -15.05 -0.62 1.59
N GLY A 265 -13.75 -0.57 1.87
CA GLY A 265 -12.80 -1.64 1.57
C GLY A 265 -12.00 -1.45 0.28
N ASP A 266 -12.33 -0.47 -0.56
CA ASP A 266 -11.45 -0.09 -1.67
C ASP A 266 -10.10 0.39 -1.13
N VAL A 267 -9.01 -0.09 -1.73
CA VAL A 267 -7.63 0.30 -1.43
C VAL A 267 -7.13 1.26 -2.51
N ILE A 268 -6.53 2.38 -2.09
CA ILE A 268 -5.93 3.36 -3.00
C ILE A 268 -4.50 3.66 -2.54
N GLY A 269 -3.51 3.26 -3.35
CA GLY A 269 -2.09 3.55 -3.17
C GLY A 269 -1.74 4.98 -3.55
N SER A 270 -0.66 5.51 -2.96
CA SER A 270 -0.12 6.83 -3.27
C SER A 270 0.64 6.87 -4.59
N GLY A 271 1.09 5.71 -5.10
CA GLY A 271 2.25 5.62 -5.96
C GLY A 271 3.55 5.75 -5.17
N THR A 272 4.64 5.32 -5.78
CA THR A 272 5.95 5.18 -5.13
C THR A 272 6.53 6.50 -4.63
N VAL A 273 6.98 6.54 -3.36
CA VAL A 273 7.76 7.66 -2.84
C VAL A 273 9.06 7.83 -3.63
N GLY A 274 9.58 9.06 -3.74
CA GLY A 274 10.87 9.28 -4.39
C GLY A 274 11.98 8.40 -3.79
N THR A 275 12.80 7.77 -4.65
CA THR A 275 13.80 6.75 -4.28
C THR A 275 13.21 5.40 -3.81
N GLY A 276 11.90 5.26 -3.80
CA GLY A 276 11.15 4.12 -3.27
C GLY A 276 11.17 2.85 -4.12
N CYS A 277 12.05 2.74 -5.11
CA CYS A 277 12.20 1.52 -5.91
C CYS A 277 13.59 1.38 -6.55
N PHE A 278 13.98 0.16 -6.92
CA PHE A 278 15.24 -0.08 -7.62
C PHE A 278 15.26 0.50 -9.03
N LEU A 279 14.13 0.64 -9.71
CA LEU A 279 14.09 1.32 -11.01
C LEU A 279 14.72 2.72 -10.96
N GLU A 280 14.37 3.52 -9.95
CA GLU A 280 14.93 4.86 -9.75
C GLU A 280 16.38 4.83 -9.27
N LEU A 281 16.67 3.97 -8.29
CA LEU A 281 17.99 3.85 -7.69
C LEU A 281 19.03 3.38 -8.72
N ASN A 282 18.67 2.39 -9.54
CA ASN A 282 19.52 1.89 -10.62
C ASN A 282 19.78 2.97 -11.68
N GLY A 283 18.74 3.70 -12.07
CA GLY A 283 18.89 4.81 -13.01
C GLY A 283 19.79 5.92 -12.48
N THR A 284 19.65 6.27 -11.20
CA THR A 284 20.50 7.27 -10.54
C THR A 284 21.93 6.78 -10.38
N GLY A 285 22.13 5.51 -10.02
CA GLY A 285 23.43 4.85 -9.96
C GLY A 285 24.18 4.92 -11.30
N LEU A 286 23.52 4.53 -12.40
CA LEU A 286 24.09 4.56 -13.74
C LEU A 286 24.39 5.96 -14.27
N LEU A 287 23.64 6.97 -13.83
CA LEU A 287 23.91 8.38 -14.16
C LEU A 287 25.18 8.88 -13.47
N ASN A 288 25.43 8.44 -12.23
CA ASN A 288 26.59 8.86 -11.44
C ASN A 288 27.85 8.06 -11.80
N ASP A 289 27.69 6.78 -12.12
CA ASP A 289 28.76 5.87 -12.54
C ASP A 289 28.25 4.91 -13.64
N PRO A 290 28.75 5.01 -14.89
CA PRO A 290 28.39 4.10 -15.97
C PRO A 290 28.70 2.62 -15.68
N ASN A 291 29.57 2.31 -14.72
CA ASN A 291 29.90 0.95 -14.29
C ASN A 291 29.06 0.48 -13.08
N PHE A 292 28.11 1.29 -12.62
CA PHE A 292 27.20 0.90 -11.55
C PHE A 292 26.49 -0.41 -11.92
N ASN A 293 26.53 -1.39 -11.02
CA ASN A 293 25.84 -2.66 -11.21
C ASN A 293 24.39 -2.55 -10.70
N PRO A 294 23.36 -2.62 -11.57
CA PRO A 294 21.97 -2.57 -11.15
C PRO A 294 21.61 -3.70 -10.19
N GLN A 295 20.78 -3.39 -9.21
CA GLN A 295 20.25 -4.34 -8.24
C GLN A 295 18.76 -4.56 -8.50
N TRP A 296 18.32 -5.81 -8.38
CA TRP A 296 16.91 -6.23 -8.46
C TRP A 296 16.69 -7.31 -7.42
N LEU A 297 15.45 -7.43 -6.93
CA LEU A 297 15.10 -8.44 -5.94
C LEU A 297 15.38 -9.85 -6.48
N GLN A 298 15.93 -10.68 -5.61
CA GLN A 298 16.26 -12.08 -5.83
C GLN A 298 15.49 -12.98 -4.88
N ASP A 299 15.51 -14.27 -5.17
CA ASP A 299 14.92 -15.29 -4.30
C ASP A 299 15.62 -15.31 -2.94
N GLY A 300 14.83 -15.28 -1.87
CA GLY A 300 15.30 -15.20 -0.50
C GLY A 300 15.58 -13.79 0.01
N ASP A 301 15.46 -12.74 -0.82
CA ASP A 301 15.62 -11.36 -0.34
C ASP A 301 14.53 -11.01 0.68
N VAL A 302 14.93 -10.32 1.76
CA VAL A 302 14.01 -9.78 2.77
C VAL A 302 13.84 -8.29 2.53
N VAL A 303 12.61 -7.85 2.27
CA VAL A 303 12.22 -6.45 2.07
C VAL A 303 11.49 -5.96 3.31
N GLU A 304 11.98 -4.88 3.90
CA GLU A 304 11.42 -4.29 5.13
C GLU A 304 11.12 -2.83 4.92
N MET A 305 9.87 -2.43 5.15
CA MET A 305 9.38 -1.07 4.99
C MET A 305 8.90 -0.53 6.34
N GLU A 306 9.35 0.67 6.68
CA GLU A 306 8.90 1.36 7.88
C GLU A 306 8.37 2.74 7.50
N ILE A 307 7.18 3.05 7.99
CA ILE A 307 6.58 4.38 7.84
C ILE A 307 6.16 4.88 9.21
N THR A 308 6.61 6.09 9.55
CA THR A 308 6.27 6.75 10.82
C THR A 308 4.76 6.72 11.07
N GLY A 309 4.36 6.24 12.25
CA GLY A 309 2.96 6.09 12.64
C GLY A 309 2.25 4.85 12.06
N LEU A 310 2.71 4.30 10.93
CA LEU A 310 2.10 3.14 10.27
C LEU A 310 2.73 1.80 10.65
N GLY A 311 3.97 1.79 11.16
CA GLY A 311 4.62 0.58 11.67
C GLY A 311 5.63 -0.01 10.69
N HIS A 312 5.81 -1.33 10.74
CA HIS A 312 6.86 -2.06 10.03
C HIS A 312 6.28 -3.27 9.28
N LEU A 313 6.45 -3.30 7.96
CA LEU A 313 6.03 -4.38 7.06
C LEU A 313 7.27 -5.14 6.59
N SER A 314 7.30 -6.46 6.80
CA SER A 314 8.43 -7.33 6.41
C SER A 314 7.94 -8.45 5.53
N ASN A 315 8.63 -8.66 4.40
CA ASN A 315 8.32 -9.69 3.45
C ASN A 315 9.57 -10.44 2.98
N THR A 316 9.49 -11.76 2.88
CA THR A 316 10.53 -12.59 2.25
C THR A 316 10.09 -12.95 0.84
N ILE A 317 10.90 -12.59 -0.16
CA ILE A 317 10.62 -12.87 -1.56
C ILE A 317 10.97 -14.33 -1.85
N LYS A 318 10.02 -15.08 -2.41
CA LYS A 318 10.18 -16.50 -2.73
C LYS A 318 9.94 -16.75 -4.20
N LYS A 319 10.85 -17.47 -4.84
CA LYS A 319 10.64 -17.97 -6.20
C LYS A 319 9.85 -19.28 -6.15
N ILE A 320 8.79 -19.34 -6.94
CA ILE A 320 8.01 -20.57 -7.12
C ILE A 320 8.87 -21.61 -7.84
N ASP A 321 8.87 -22.84 -7.33
CA ASP A 321 9.57 -23.98 -7.94
C ASP A 321 8.80 -24.50 -9.17
N THR A 322 9.10 -23.92 -10.33
CA THR A 322 8.47 -24.28 -11.61
C THR A 322 9.37 -23.89 -12.79
N ASP A 323 9.30 -24.66 -13.87
CA ASP A 323 9.96 -24.34 -15.15
C ASP A 323 9.08 -23.48 -16.08
N PHE A 324 7.90 -23.06 -15.63
CA PHE A 324 6.98 -22.28 -16.46
C PHE A 324 7.53 -20.86 -16.72
N SER A 325 7.63 -20.50 -17.99
CA SER A 325 7.99 -19.15 -18.45
C SER A 325 7.04 -18.68 -19.55
N ILE A 326 6.30 -17.61 -19.28
CA ILE A 326 5.44 -16.97 -20.28
C ILE A 326 6.28 -16.28 -21.37
N LEU A 327 7.45 -15.76 -20.99
CA LEU A 327 8.38 -15.12 -21.92
C LEU A 327 8.97 -16.12 -22.92
N ALA A 328 9.39 -17.30 -22.45
CA ALA A 328 9.93 -18.36 -23.32
C ALA A 328 8.87 -18.94 -24.30
N LEU A 329 7.60 -18.98 -23.90
CA LEU A 329 6.52 -19.47 -24.77
C LEU A 329 6.22 -18.55 -25.96
N LYS A 330 6.39 -17.23 -25.79
CA LYS A 330 5.99 -16.23 -26.79
C LYS A 330 7.14 -15.65 -27.59
N LYS A 331 8.37 -15.69 -27.07
CA LYS A 331 9.56 -15.14 -27.74
C LYS A 331 10.44 -16.28 -28.25
N LYS A 332 10.06 -16.82 -29.41
CA LYS A 332 10.92 -17.68 -30.23
C LYS A 332 11.59 -16.87 -31.33
#